data_AF-A0A6P1BHX1-F1
#
_entry.id   AF-A0A6P1BHX1-F1
#
_cell.length_a   1.000
_cell.length_b   1.000
_cell.length_c   1.000
_cell.angle_alpha   90.00
_cell.angle_beta   90.00
_cell.angle_gamma   90.00
#
_symmetry.space_group_name_H-M   'P 1'
#
loop_
_entity.id
_entity.type
_entity.pdbx_description
1 polymer ?
#
loop_
_entity_poly.entity_id
_entity_poly.type
_entity_poly.pdbx_seq_one_letter_code
_entity_poly.pdbx_strand_id
1 'polypeptide(L)'
;MDLTDLHDFAIQARMAFIVGVETFDRVFAGIRFAEIDGSLLYVYARDEPTAAEIEDNYALHIAIVASQIVGREIDVVVVLPKVLQ
;
A
#
# COMPACT_ATOMS: atom_id res chain seq x y z
N MET A 1 -13.40 6.43 1.13
CA MET A 1 -13.83 5.53 0.03
C MET A 1 -13.08 4.23 0.21
N ASP A 2 -13.80 3.17 0.55
CA ASP A 2 -13.19 1.86 0.68
C ASP A 2 -12.68 1.37 -0.67
N LEU A 3 -11.46 0.86 -0.68
CA LEU A 3 -10.93 0.17 -1.83
C LEU A 3 -11.57 -1.22 -1.92
N THR A 4 -12.03 -1.54 -3.13
CA THR A 4 -12.45 -2.89 -3.45
C THR A 4 -11.24 -3.82 -3.46
N ASP A 5 -11.49 -5.12 -3.32
CA ASP A 5 -10.42 -6.12 -3.42
C ASP A 5 -9.72 -6.09 -4.78
N LEU A 6 -10.42 -5.67 -5.84
CA LEU A 6 -9.80 -5.50 -7.15
C LEU A 6 -8.75 -4.38 -7.15
N HIS A 7 -9.03 -3.23 -6.51
CA HIS A 7 -8.05 -2.16 -6.39
C HIS A 7 -6.86 -2.61 -5.53
N ASP A 8 -7.12 -3.24 -4.39
CA ASP A 8 -6.08 -3.76 -3.50
C ASP A 8 -5.15 -4.74 -4.23
N PHE A 9 -5.70 -5.76 -4.89
CA PHE A 9 -4.92 -6.73 -5.64
C PHE A 9 -4.20 -6.13 -6.85
N ALA A 10 -4.79 -5.16 -7.53
CA ALA A 10 -4.12 -4.47 -8.63
C ALA A 10 -2.89 -3.68 -8.15
N ILE A 11 -3.00 -2.98 -7.01
CA ILE A 11 -1.88 -2.25 -6.41
C ILE A 11 -0.80 -3.25 -5.98
N GLN A 12 -1.18 -4.33 -5.29
CA GLN A 12 -0.25 -5.39 -4.89
C GLN A 12 0.51 -5.99 -6.08
N ALA A 13 -0.20 -6.36 -7.16
CA ALA A 13 0.42 -6.93 -8.36
C ALA A 13 1.40 -5.95 -9.02
N ARG A 14 1.04 -4.66 -9.08
CA ARG A 14 1.90 -3.63 -9.66
C ARG A 14 3.13 -3.37 -8.79
N MET A 15 2.98 -3.35 -7.47
CA MET A 15 4.10 -3.23 -6.55
C MET A 15 5.02 -4.45 -6.64
N ALA A 16 4.49 -5.67 -6.69
CA ALA A 16 5.29 -6.90 -6.87
C ALA A 16 6.15 -6.85 -8.14
N PHE A 17 5.59 -6.34 -9.24
CA PHE A 17 6.34 -6.12 -10.48
C PHE A 17 7.49 -5.10 -10.33
N ILE A 18 7.27 -4.02 -9.57
CA ILE A 18 8.25 -2.94 -9.37
C ILE A 18 9.39 -3.36 -8.43
N VAL A 19 9.06 -3.98 -7.29
CA VAL A 19 10.02 -4.25 -6.21
C VAL A 19 10.69 -5.62 -6.32
N GLY A 20 10.13 -6.50 -7.15
CA GLY A 20 10.60 -7.87 -7.33
C GLY A 20 10.09 -8.82 -6.23
N VAL A 21 10.19 -10.13 -6.51
CA VAL A 21 9.59 -11.18 -5.68
C VAL A 21 10.13 -11.22 -4.26
N GLU A 22 11.44 -11.10 -4.06
CA GLU A 22 12.06 -11.20 -2.74
C GLU A 22 11.65 -10.05 -1.82
N THR A 23 11.66 -8.82 -2.36
CA THR A 23 11.22 -7.63 -1.63
C THR A 23 9.74 -7.68 -1.33
N PHE A 24 8.92 -8.09 -2.30
CA PHE A 24 7.47 -8.15 -2.14
C PHE A 24 7.08 -9.17 -1.07
N ASP A 25 7.65 -10.38 -1.11
CA ASP A 25 7.36 -11.42 -0.14
C ASP A 25 7.81 -11.03 1.28
N ARG A 26 8.97 -10.38 1.41
CA ARG A 26 9.47 -9.94 2.72
C ARG A 26 8.65 -8.78 3.30
N VAL A 27 8.49 -7.69 2.53
CA VAL A 27 7.99 -6.40 3.01
C VAL A 27 6.48 -6.26 2.83
N PHE A 28 5.92 -6.75 1.73
CA PHE A 28 4.52 -6.54 1.38
C PHE A 28 3.62 -7.73 1.77
N ALA A 29 4.16 -8.84 2.29
CA ALA A 29 3.30 -9.96 2.65
C ALA A 29 2.33 -9.60 3.78
N GLY A 30 1.06 -9.82 3.49
CA GLY A 30 -0.06 -9.46 4.35
C GLY A 30 -0.50 -7.99 4.24
N ILE A 31 0.05 -7.19 3.32
CA ILE A 31 -0.36 -5.81 3.12
C ILE A 31 -1.84 -5.71 2.70
N ARG A 32 -2.52 -4.65 3.12
CA ARG A 32 -3.85 -4.31 2.65
C ARG A 32 -3.96 -2.83 2.33
N PHE A 33 -4.28 -2.50 1.08
CA PHE A 33 -4.70 -1.15 0.69
C PHE A 33 -6.19 -1.00 0.99
N ALA A 34 -6.56 -0.22 1.99
CA ALA A 34 -7.88 -0.30 2.60
C ALA A 34 -8.84 0.79 2.16
N GLU A 35 -8.47 2.05 2.33
CA GLU A 35 -9.39 3.16 2.07
C GLU A 35 -8.64 4.42 1.62
N ILE A 36 -9.36 5.25 0.88
CA ILE A 36 -8.94 6.60 0.48
C ILE A 36 -9.83 7.62 1.18
N ASP A 37 -9.25 8.50 1.99
CA ASP A 37 -9.92 9.68 2.56
C ASP A 37 -9.25 10.96 2.05
N GLY A 38 -10.02 11.82 1.38
CA GLY A 38 -9.41 12.93 0.62
C GLY A 38 -8.35 12.39 -0.36
N SER A 39 -7.12 12.88 -0.30
CA SER A 39 -5.96 12.38 -1.05
C SER A 39 -5.03 11.46 -0.23
N LEU A 40 -5.49 10.98 0.94
CA LEU A 40 -4.77 10.05 1.80
C LEU A 40 -5.18 8.61 1.44
N LEU A 41 -4.19 7.72 1.26
CA LEU A 41 -4.39 6.28 1.16
C LEU A 41 -3.96 5.60 2.45
N TYR A 42 -4.87 4.88 3.10
CA TYR A 42 -4.57 4.08 4.28
C TYR A 42 -4.16 2.65 3.90
N VAL A 43 -3.04 2.21 4.45
CA VAL A 43 -2.42 0.93 4.16
C VAL A 43 -2.09 0.22 5.45
N TYR A 44 -2.48 -1.05 5.55
CA TYR A 44 -2.18 -1.88 6.72
C TYR A 44 -1.04 -2.84 6.41
N ALA A 45 0.11 -2.64 7.04
CA ALA A 45 1.27 -3.52 7.00
C ALA A 45 1.19 -4.59 8.10
N ARG A 46 2.03 -5.63 8.01
CA ARG A 46 1.99 -6.75 8.96
C ARG A 46 2.27 -6.34 10.41
N ASP A 47 3.26 -5.48 10.60
CA ASP A 47 3.77 -5.04 11.90
C ASP A 47 4.41 -3.66 11.77
N GLU A 48 4.81 -3.08 12.91
CA GLU A 48 5.38 -1.72 12.99
C GLU A 48 6.72 -1.58 12.24
N PRO A 49 7.70 -2.51 12.35
CA PRO A 49 8.92 -2.43 11.55
C PRO A 49 8.63 -2.44 10.04
N THR A 50 7.70 -3.28 9.59
CA THR A 50 7.31 -3.34 8.19
C THR A 50 6.57 -2.07 7.74
N ALA A 51 5.70 -1.52 8.60
CA ALA A 51 5.00 -0.27 8.31
C ALA A 51 6.00 0.88 8.08
N ALA A 52 6.98 1.03 8.98
CA ALA A 52 8.04 2.02 8.86
C ALA A 52 8.87 1.82 7.58
N GLU A 53 9.26 0.57 7.27
CA GLU A 53 10.00 0.29 6.03
C GLU A 53 9.21 0.66 4.77
N ILE A 54 7.88 0.40 4.76
CA ILE A 54 7.00 0.79 3.65
C ILE A 54 6.87 2.29 3.54
N GLU A 55 6.67 2.99 4.66
CA GLU A 55 6.54 4.44 4.70
C GLU A 55 7.81 5.13 4.17
N ASP A 56 8.98 4.74 4.68
CA ASP A 56 10.25 5.38 4.35
C ASP A 56 10.69 5.12 2.90
N ASN A 57 10.47 3.91 2.38
CA ASN A 57 11.07 3.48 1.12
C ASN A 57 10.09 3.39 -0.05
N TYR A 58 8.79 3.21 0.22
CA TYR A 58 7.82 2.82 -0.81
C TYR A 58 6.57 3.70 -0.89
N ALA A 59 6.33 4.60 0.07
CA ALA A 59 5.13 5.45 0.10
C ALA A 59 4.90 6.21 -1.22
N LEU A 60 5.94 6.84 -1.78
CA LEU A 60 5.81 7.57 -3.06
C LEU A 60 5.44 6.65 -4.23
N HIS A 61 6.05 5.47 -4.31
CA HIS A 61 5.75 4.50 -5.37
C HIS A 61 4.31 3.99 -5.25
N ILE A 62 3.87 3.71 -4.03
CA ILE A 62 2.50 3.31 -3.73
C ILE A 62 1.52 4.43 -4.13
N ALA A 63 1.79 5.69 -3.78
CA ALA A 63 0.93 6.83 -4.14
C ALA A 63 0.73 6.93 -5.66
N ILE A 64 1.82 6.83 -6.43
CA ILE A 64 1.79 6.88 -7.90
C ILE A 64 0.98 5.70 -8.47
N VAL A 65 1.26 4.48 -8.00
CA VAL A 65 0.58 3.26 -8.47
C VAL A 65 -0.91 3.30 -8.14
N ALA A 66 -1.26 3.64 -6.90
CA ALA A 66 -2.63 3.75 -6.46
C ALA A 66 -3.36 4.80 -7.29
N SER A 67 -2.77 5.98 -7.51
CA SER A 67 -3.37 7.03 -8.31
C SER A 67 -3.74 6.58 -9.72
N GLN A 68 -2.85 5.83 -10.36
CA GLN A 68 -3.08 5.27 -11.70
C GLN A 68 -4.21 4.24 -11.72
N ILE A 69 -4.31 3.41 -10.68
CA ILE A 69 -5.30 2.34 -10.60
C ILE A 69 -6.69 2.90 -10.26
N VAL A 70 -6.78 3.85 -9.33
CA VAL A 70 -8.06 4.42 -8.90
C VAL A 70 -8.53 5.60 -9.77
N GLY A 71 -7.68 6.10 -10.67
CA GLY A 71 -8.00 7.19 -11.60
C GLY A 71 -8.15 8.55 -10.93
N ARG A 72 -7.52 8.76 -9.78
CA ARG A 72 -7.52 10.04 -9.02
C ARG A 72 -6.20 10.20 -8.27
N GLU A 73 -5.83 11.44 -7.97
CA GLU A 73 -4.59 11.75 -7.26
C GLU A 73 -4.62 11.28 -5.79
N ILE A 74 -3.51 10.68 -5.37
CA ILE A 74 -3.18 10.28 -3.99
C ILE A 74 -1.86 10.98 -3.64
N ASP A 75 -1.89 11.82 -2.62
CA ASP A 75 -0.75 12.66 -2.23
C ASP A 75 0.09 11.99 -1.12
N VAL A 76 -0.58 11.28 -0.22
CA VAL A 76 0.04 10.74 1.00
C VAL A 76 -0.43 9.31 1.22
N VAL A 77 0.51 8.44 1.58
CA VAL A 77 0.23 7.07 1.99
C VAL A 77 0.47 6.98 3.48
N VAL A 78 -0.60 6.71 4.24
CA VAL A 78 -0.54 6.49 5.68
C VAL A 78 -0.40 4.99 5.90
N VAL A 79 0.77 4.56 6.37
CA VAL A 79 1.05 3.14 6.61
C VAL A 79 0.90 2.85 8.09
N LEU A 80 -0.03 1.97 8.44
CA LEU A 80 -0.33 1.57 9.80
C LEU A 80 0.04 0.09 9.99
N PRO A 81 0.59 -0.31 11.14
CA PRO A 81 0.71 -1.72 11.46
C PRO A 81 -0.67 -2.33 11.71
N LYS A 82 -0.87 -3.57 11.30
CA LYS A 82 -2.02 -4.36 11.75
C LYS A 82 -1.89 -4.57 13.25
N VAL A 83 -2.69 -3.84 14.02
CA VAL A 83 -2.94 -4.16 15.41
C VAL A 83 -3.81 -5.42 15.42
N LEU A 84 -3.29 -6.51 16.00
CA LEU A 84 -4.12 -7.68 16.33
C LEU A 84 -5.23 -7.20 17.28
N GLN A 85 -6.44 -7.00 16.76
CA GLN A 85 -7.65 -6.93 17.58
C GLN A 85 -8.18 -8.33 17.83
#